data_AF-A0A7S1GJU2-F1
#
_entry.id   AF-A0A7S1GJU2-F1
#
_cell.length_a   1.000
_cell.length_b   1.000
_cell.length_c   1.000
_cell.angle_alpha   90.00
_cell.angle_beta   90.00
_cell.angle_gamma   90.00
#
_symmetry.space_group_name_H-M   'P 1'
#
loop_
_entity.id
_entity.type
_entity.pdbx_description
1 polymer ?
#
loop_
_entity_poly.entity_id
_entity_poly.type
_entity_poly.pdbx_seq_one_letter_code
_entity_poly.pdbx_strand_id
1 'polypeptide(L)'
;IVAIGARLNDGMNGATSGHVRAFSWNDSSSSWIQMGTDLDGEFAGDEFGWSVKLSSDGMILAAGGIFNEGNGLGSGHTRLFMWNGVEWSQRGLDLVGQGSEDG
;
A
#
# COMPACT_ATOMS: atom_id res chain seq x y z
N ILE A 1 -9.74 12.35 2.26
CA ILE A 1 -8.48 11.68 1.84
C ILE A 1 -8.83 10.70 0.75
N VAL A 2 -7.99 10.56 -0.27
CA VAL A 2 -8.11 9.55 -1.31
C VAL A 2 -6.81 8.77 -1.36
N ALA A 3 -6.89 7.44 -1.41
CA ALA A 3 -5.73 6.57 -1.56
C ALA A 3 -5.81 5.87 -2.93
N ILE A 4 -4.70 5.85 -3.65
CA ILE A 4 -4.60 5.35 -5.02
C ILE A 4 -3.46 4.35 -5.09
N GLY A 5 -3.77 3.13 -5.57
CA GLY A 5 -2.77 2.11 -5.87
C GLY A 5 -2.35 2.14 -7.33
N ALA A 6 -1.06 1.91 -7.57
CA ALA A 6 -0.43 1.84 -8.89
C ALA A 6 0.45 0.58 -8.95
N ARG A 7 -0.20 -0.58 -9.02
CA ARG A 7 0.45 -1.89 -8.87
C ARG A 7 1.57 -2.22 -9.86
N LEU A 8 1.53 -1.68 -11.08
CA LEU A 8 2.57 -1.93 -12.09
C LEU A 8 3.64 -0.83 -12.12
N ASN A 9 3.63 0.07 -11.14
CA ASN A 9 4.69 1.06 -11.04
C ASN A 9 5.99 0.40 -10.57
N ASP A 10 7.11 0.82 -11.12
CA ASP A 10 8.42 0.22 -10.80
C ASP A 10 8.98 0.67 -9.44
N GLY A 11 8.30 1.59 -8.74
CA GLY A 11 8.59 1.99 -7.36
C GLY A 11 10.06 2.29 -7.09
N MET A 12 10.47 2.16 -5.83
CA MET A 12 11.90 2.15 -5.45
C MET A 12 12.51 0.74 -5.44
N ASN A 13 11.68 -0.30 -5.39
CA ASN A 13 12.11 -1.67 -5.09
C ASN A 13 12.09 -2.62 -6.29
N GLY A 14 12.09 -2.06 -7.50
CA GLY A 14 12.27 -2.80 -8.75
C GLY A 14 10.99 -2.97 -9.56
N ALA A 15 11.14 -3.56 -10.75
CA ALA A 15 10.09 -3.64 -11.75
C ALA A 15 8.77 -4.15 -11.16
N THR A 16 7.68 -3.43 -11.42
CA THR A 16 6.32 -3.78 -10.93
C THR A 16 6.21 -4.05 -9.42
N SER A 17 7.09 -3.46 -8.60
CA SER A 17 6.95 -3.50 -7.13
C SER A 17 5.63 -2.87 -6.68
N GLY A 18 5.14 -1.89 -7.42
CA GLY A 18 3.90 -1.18 -7.16
C GLY A 18 4.02 -0.18 -6.01
N HIS A 19 3.09 0.75 -5.94
CA HIS A 19 3.00 1.67 -4.81
C HIS A 19 1.56 2.09 -4.51
N VAL A 20 1.37 2.68 -3.33
CA VAL A 20 0.17 3.41 -2.95
C VAL A 20 0.54 4.84 -2.55
N ARG A 21 -0.29 5.80 -2.98
CA ARG A 21 -0.21 7.20 -2.54
C ARG A 21 -1.53 7.63 -1.92
N ALA A 22 -1.44 8.39 -0.83
CA ALA A 22 -2.59 9.03 -0.21
C ALA A 22 -2.54 10.55 -0.45
N PHE A 23 -3.71 11.14 -0.71
CA PHE A 23 -3.85 12.57 -0.98
C PHE A 23 -4.95 13.19 -0.13
N SER A 24 -4.71 14.42 0.33
CA SER A 24 -5.72 15.30 0.94
C SER A 24 -6.00 16.49 0.03
N TRP A 25 -7.27 16.87 -0.10
CA TRP A 25 -7.64 18.10 -0.77
C TRP A 25 -7.22 19.30 0.07
N ASN A 26 -6.59 20.28 -0.55
CA ASN A 26 -6.25 21.56 0.05
C ASN A 26 -7.11 22.65 -0.61
N ASP A 27 -8.04 23.21 0.17
CA ASP A 27 -8.96 24.25 -0.30
C ASP A 27 -8.22 25.55 -0.70
N SER A 28 -7.14 25.89 -0.01
CA SER A 28 -6.40 27.14 -0.26
C SER A 28 -5.70 27.14 -1.62
N SER A 29 -5.20 25.98 -2.04
CA SER A 29 -4.54 25.82 -3.34
C SER A 29 -5.43 25.17 -4.40
N SER A 30 -6.67 24.79 -4.05
CA SER A 30 -7.59 24.05 -4.91
C SER A 30 -6.92 22.83 -5.57
N SER A 31 -6.17 22.07 -4.78
CA SER A 31 -5.36 20.96 -5.29
C SER A 31 -5.29 19.79 -4.34
N TRP A 32 -5.03 18.60 -4.89
CA TRP A 32 -4.70 17.40 -4.12
C TRP A 32 -3.23 17.43 -3.76
N ILE A 33 -2.94 17.33 -2.46
CA ILE A 33 -1.59 17.29 -1.90
C ILE A 33 -1.32 15.89 -1.36
N GLN A 34 -0.17 15.32 -1.72
CA GLN A 34 0.22 14.00 -1.21
C GLN A 34 0.50 14.06 0.28
N MET A 35 0.04 13.04 1.00
CA MET A 35 0.25 12.85 2.42
C MET A 35 1.41 11.87 2.64
N GLY A 36 2.57 12.37 3.07
CA GLY A 36 3.76 11.56 3.27
C GLY A 36 4.44 11.09 1.97
N THR A 37 5.38 10.18 2.10
CA THR A 37 6.05 9.53 0.97
C THR A 37 5.18 8.44 0.35
N ASP A 38 5.62 7.91 -0.78
CA ASP A 38 5.01 6.75 -1.41
C ASP A 38 5.11 5.53 -0.47
N LEU A 39 4.11 4.65 -0.57
CA LEU A 39 4.10 3.35 0.09
C LEU A 39 4.41 2.31 -0.97
N ASP A 40 5.71 2.04 -1.18
CA ASP A 40 6.19 1.10 -2.20
C ASP A 40 6.07 -0.36 -1.74
N GLY A 41 5.82 -1.28 -2.69
CA GLY A 41 6.00 -2.73 -2.48
C GLY A 41 7.42 -3.05 -2.03
N GLU A 42 7.62 -4.15 -1.32
CA GLU A 42 8.92 -4.47 -0.71
C GLU A 42 9.91 -5.04 -1.72
N PHE A 43 9.40 -5.76 -2.73
CA PHE A 43 10.19 -6.43 -3.76
C PHE A 43 9.65 -6.19 -5.17
N ALA A 44 10.49 -6.45 -6.16
CA ALA A 44 10.06 -6.48 -7.55
C ALA A 44 8.97 -7.53 -7.75
N GLY A 45 7.94 -7.20 -8.54
CA GLY A 45 6.83 -8.12 -8.83
C GLY A 45 5.76 -8.22 -7.75
N ASP A 46 5.88 -7.52 -6.61
CA ASP A 46 4.89 -7.55 -5.53
C ASP A 46 3.48 -7.09 -5.98
N GLU A 47 3.42 -6.28 -7.03
CA GLU A 47 2.21 -5.63 -7.51
C GLU A 47 1.44 -4.89 -6.38
N PHE A 48 2.19 -4.23 -5.50
CA PHE A 48 1.63 -3.57 -4.33
C PHE A 48 0.69 -2.42 -4.70
N GLY A 49 -0.42 -2.29 -3.97
CA GLY A 49 -1.51 -1.38 -4.35
C GLY A 49 -2.50 -2.02 -5.33
N TRP A 50 -2.47 -3.35 -5.50
CA TRP A 50 -3.53 -4.11 -6.17
C TRP A 50 -4.90 -3.84 -5.53
N SER A 51 -4.94 -3.81 -4.19
CA SER A 51 -6.12 -3.42 -3.43
C SER A 51 -5.75 -2.36 -2.40
N VAL A 52 -6.64 -1.38 -2.23
CA VAL A 52 -6.47 -0.27 -1.28
C VAL A 52 -7.79 -0.01 -0.56
N LYS A 53 -7.73 0.12 0.76
CA LYS A 53 -8.84 0.56 1.60
C LYS A 53 -8.36 1.59 2.60
N LEU A 54 -9.24 2.54 2.90
CA LEU A 54 -9.02 3.57 3.89
C LEU A 54 -10.12 3.46 4.95
N SER A 55 -9.76 3.64 6.23
CA SER A 55 -10.73 3.76 7.30
C SER A 55 -11.62 5.00 7.10
N SER A 56 -12.79 5.00 7.74
CA SER A 56 -13.76 6.10 7.63
C SER A 56 -13.20 7.44 8.11
N ASP A 57 -12.30 7.42 9.09
CA ASP A 57 -11.61 8.61 9.60
C ASP A 57 -10.37 9.00 8.79
N GLY A 58 -9.97 8.17 7.82
CA GLY A 58 -8.82 8.42 6.97
C GLY A 58 -7.46 8.18 7.63
N MET A 59 -7.41 7.61 8.83
CA MET A 59 -6.18 7.45 9.62
C MET A 59 -5.49 6.10 9.44
N ILE A 60 -6.21 5.09 8.93
CA ILE A 60 -5.70 3.75 8.67
C ILE A 60 -5.85 3.43 7.19
N LEU A 61 -4.77 2.99 6.56
CA LEU A 61 -4.73 2.55 5.18
C LEU A 61 -4.32 1.07 5.14
N ALA A 62 -5.13 0.24 4.49
CA ALA A 62 -4.78 -1.14 4.17
C ALA A 62 -4.46 -1.23 2.68
N ALA A 63 -3.32 -1.80 2.34
CA ALA A 63 -2.90 -2.00 0.96
C ALA A 63 -2.31 -3.39 0.77
N GLY A 64 -2.67 -4.05 -0.33
CA GLY A 64 -2.20 -5.39 -0.63
C GLY A 64 -1.53 -5.51 -2.00
N GLY A 65 -0.61 -6.46 -2.08
CA GLY A 65 -0.04 -7.00 -3.31
C GLY A 65 -0.48 -8.45 -3.49
N ILE A 66 -0.67 -8.88 -4.74
CA ILE A 66 -1.11 -10.26 -5.04
C ILE A 66 0.04 -11.25 -5.09
N PHE A 67 1.28 -10.76 -5.13
CA PHE A 67 2.48 -11.54 -5.03
C PHE A 67 3.32 -10.98 -3.87
N ASN A 68 3.86 -11.85 -3.04
CA ASN A 68 4.89 -11.51 -2.06
C ASN A 68 5.92 -12.62 -2.20
N GLU A 69 7.13 -12.28 -2.66
CA GLU A 69 8.18 -13.29 -2.82
C GLU A 69 8.86 -13.66 -1.49
N GLY A 70 8.60 -12.92 -0.42
CA GLY A 70 9.23 -13.10 0.90
C GLY A 70 8.79 -14.35 1.67
N ASN A 71 7.63 -14.95 1.36
CA ASN A 71 7.07 -16.11 2.09
C ASN A 71 6.69 -17.31 1.21
N GLY A 72 7.18 -17.36 -0.03
CA GLY A 72 6.85 -18.39 -1.02
C GLY A 72 6.16 -17.81 -2.25
N LEU A 73 6.51 -18.33 -3.43
CA LEU A 73 6.07 -17.81 -4.72
C LEU A 73 4.55 -17.61 -4.76
N GLY A 74 4.12 -16.35 -4.73
CA GLY A 74 2.74 -15.95 -5.01
C GLY A 74 1.75 -15.96 -3.85
N SER A 75 2.19 -15.96 -2.58
CA SER A 75 1.27 -15.60 -1.48
C SER A 75 0.99 -14.11 -1.51
N GLY A 76 -0.27 -13.68 -1.63
CA GLY A 76 -0.63 -12.28 -1.47
C GLY A 76 -0.34 -11.78 -0.05
N HIS A 77 -0.08 -10.48 0.09
CA HIS A 77 0.17 -9.84 1.38
C HIS A 77 -0.67 -8.57 1.53
N THR A 78 -1.00 -8.20 2.77
CA THR A 78 -1.64 -6.93 3.11
C THR A 78 -0.85 -6.22 4.21
N ARG A 79 -0.51 -4.96 3.96
CA ARG A 79 0.13 -4.08 4.94
C ARG A 79 -0.85 -3.02 5.43
N LEU A 80 -0.81 -2.77 6.73
CA LEU A 80 -1.58 -1.73 7.39
C LEU A 80 -0.66 -0.56 7.72
N PHE A 81 -1.09 0.64 7.37
CA PHE A 81 -0.40 1.89 7.66
C PHE A 81 -1.29 2.78 8.51
N MET A 82 -0.67 3.47 9.47
CA MET A 82 -1.32 4.46 10.31
C MET A 82 -0.68 5.82 10.10
N TRP A 83 -1.50 6.81 9.82
CA TRP A 83 -1.08 8.21 9.72
C TRP A 83 -0.78 8.76 11.10
N ASN A 84 0.39 9.39 11.29
CA ASN A 84 0.78 10.00 12.57
C ASN A 84 0.70 11.54 12.57
N GLY A 85 0.23 12.15 11.48
CA GLY A 85 0.23 13.61 11.28
C GLY A 85 1.35 14.12 10.38
N VAL A 86 2.39 13.31 10.13
CA VAL A 86 3.56 13.66 9.32
C VAL A 86 3.82 12.62 8.23
N GLU A 87 3.69 11.34 8.56
CA GLU A 87 3.95 10.22 7.67
C GLU A 87 3.00 9.05 7.92
N TRP A 88 2.95 8.14 6.94
CA TRP A 88 2.33 6.84 7.07
C TRP A 88 3.35 5.85 7.63
N SER A 89 3.02 5.25 8.77
CA SER A 89 3.87 4.25 9.43
C SER A 89 3.22 2.88 9.36
N GLN A 90 3.96 1.84 8.95
CA GLN A 90 3.43 0.47 8.97
C GLN A 90 3.13 0.04 10.40
N ARG A 91 1.95 -0.55 10.61
CA ARG A 91 1.47 -1.02 11.91
C ARG A 91 1.51 -2.55 11.95
N GLY A 92 2.58 -3.07 12.55
CA GLY A 92 2.76 -4.51 12.75
C GLY A 92 3.37 -5.23 11.55
N LEU A 93 3.44 -6.56 11.65
CA LEU A 93 3.86 -7.43 10.54
C LEU A 93 2.80 -7.49 9.45
N ASP A 94 3.22 -7.89 8.27
CA ASP A 94 2.35 -8.16 7.13
C ASP A 94 1.27 -9.19 7.46
N LEU A 95 0.04 -8.89 7.06
CA LEU A 95 -1.05 -9.84 7.04
C LEU A 95 -0.90 -10.68 5.77
N VAL A 96 -0.24 -11.82 5.88
CA VAL A 96 -0.03 -12.75 4.77
C VAL A 96 -1.32 -13.55 4.55
N GLY A 97 -1.78 -13.64 3.29
CA GLY A 97 -2.82 -14.61 2.95
C GLY A 97 -2.25 -16.01 3.09
N GLN A 98 -2.81 -16.83 3.98
CA GLN A 98 -2.43 -18.24 4.12
C GLN A 98 -2.87 -18.99 2.84
N GLY A 99 -1.99 -19.04 1.84
CA GLY A 99 -2.16 -19.87 0.66
C GLY A 99 -1.68 -21.30 0.91
N SER A 100 -2.34 -22.03 1.81
CA SER A 100 -2.31 -23.50 1.82
C SER A 100 -3.53 -23.99 2.59
N GLU A 101 -4.38 -24.75 1.91
CA GLU A 101 -5.64 -25.38 2.37
C GLU A 101 -6.92 -24.55 2.21
N ASP A 102 -7.33 -24.34 0.95
CA ASP A 102 -8.75 -24.30 0.60
C ASP A 102 -9.01 -25.39 -0.47
N GLY A 103 -9.36 -26.61 -0.01
CA GLY A 103 -10.02 -27.67 -0.80
C GLY A 103 -9.13 -28.62 -1.62
#